data_AF-A0A4Q0Z518-F1
#
_entry.id   AF-A0A4Q0Z518-F1
#
_cell.length_a   1.000
_cell.length_b   1.000
_cell.length_c   1.000
_cell.angle_alpha   90.00
_cell.angle_beta   90.00
_cell.angle_gamma   90.00
#
_symmetry.space_group_name_H-M   'P 1'
#
loop_
_entity.id
_entity.type
_entity.pdbx_description
1 polymer ?
#
loop_
_entity_poly.entity_id
_entity_poly.type
_entity_poly.pdbx_seq_one_letter_code
_entity_poly.pdbx_strand_id
1 'polypeptide(L)'
;MKKTIFITGIHGVGKSYYSSRVTGEYEHYTASTLIKEASLNNITNDSKRVNDLDENQRVLISSFRHLRKKSNKTFLFDGHLVLLDNNNKFQKISLDVFKAFEFTVILLLIDNEQEIYNRIVNRDQKNHFTVNQLYKMQELEIEHANYVSKELGIPLEILDLRKSQAEQLFIDRLSMYI
;
A
#
# COMPACT_ATOMS: atom_id res chain seq x y z
N MET A 1 -5.86 -11.11 18.86
CA MET A 1 -4.48 -10.87 18.39
C MET A 1 -4.48 -9.62 17.53
N LYS A 2 -3.51 -8.71 17.65
CA LYS A 2 -3.45 -7.50 16.81
C LYS A 2 -3.21 -7.91 15.36
N LYS A 3 -4.13 -7.57 14.46
CA LYS A 3 -4.00 -7.88 13.02
C LYS A 3 -3.53 -6.65 12.27
N THR A 4 -2.76 -6.87 11.22
CA THR A 4 -2.39 -5.81 10.27
C THR A 4 -2.68 -6.31 8.87
N ILE A 5 -3.67 -5.69 8.23
CA ILE A 5 -4.12 -6.04 6.89
C ILE A 5 -3.42 -5.09 5.92
N PHE A 6 -2.64 -5.63 4.99
CA PHE A 6 -1.97 -4.83 3.98
C PHE A 6 -2.88 -4.64 2.78
N ILE A 7 -3.19 -3.39 2.44
CA ILE A 7 -4.00 -3.01 1.29
C ILE A 7 -3.06 -2.38 0.27
N THR A 8 -2.96 -2.97 -0.91
CA THR A 8 -1.95 -2.58 -1.89
C THR A 8 -2.47 -2.60 -3.33
N GLY A 9 -1.64 -2.18 -4.28
CA GLY A 9 -2.02 -1.89 -5.66
C GLY A 9 -1.55 -0.50 -6.10
N ILE A 10 -1.64 -0.23 -7.39
CA ILE A 10 -1.06 0.98 -7.98
C ILE A 10 -1.76 2.28 -7.53
N HIS A 11 -1.11 3.41 -7.78
CA HIS A 11 -1.70 4.71 -7.49
C HIS A 11 -2.98 4.89 -8.30
N GLY A 12 -4.04 5.46 -7.70
CA GLY A 12 -5.32 5.69 -8.38
C GLY A 12 -6.27 4.49 -8.44
N VAL A 13 -5.86 3.28 -8.04
CA VAL A 13 -6.71 2.07 -8.07
C VAL A 13 -7.90 2.12 -7.10
N GLY A 14 -7.84 2.98 -6.07
CA GLY A 14 -8.96 3.22 -5.15
C GLY A 14 -8.77 2.67 -3.73
N LYS A 15 -7.57 2.21 -3.34
CA LYS A 15 -7.27 1.69 -1.99
C LYS A 15 -7.93 2.49 -0.86
N SER A 16 -7.56 3.76 -0.71
CA SER A 16 -8.09 4.60 0.37
C SER A 16 -9.60 4.86 0.24
N TYR A 17 -10.13 4.88 -0.98
CA TYR A 17 -11.57 5.05 -1.24
C TYR A 17 -12.37 3.85 -0.72
N TYR A 18 -11.97 2.62 -1.06
CA TYR A 18 -12.64 1.42 -0.57
C TYR A 18 -12.45 1.24 0.94
N SER A 19 -11.23 1.45 1.46
CA SER A 19 -10.94 1.38 2.90
C SER A 19 -11.75 2.39 3.74
N SER A 20 -12.14 3.53 3.16
CA SER A 20 -12.92 4.54 3.89
C SER A 20 -14.40 4.19 4.06
N ARG A 21 -14.89 3.19 3.32
CA ARG A 21 -16.31 2.82 3.27
C ARG A 21 -16.64 1.57 4.07
N VAL A 22 -15.63 0.83 4.46
CA VAL A 22 -15.83 -0.26 5.39
C VAL A 22 -16.14 0.35 6.77
N THR A 23 -17.09 -0.25 7.47
CA THR A 23 -17.39 0.12 8.85
C THR A 23 -16.77 -0.92 9.76
N GLY A 24 -16.16 -0.49 10.86
CA GLY A 24 -15.52 -1.41 11.79
C GLY A 24 -14.56 -0.72 12.76
N GLU A 25 -14.10 -1.47 13.76
CA GLU A 25 -13.13 -0.98 14.74
C GLU A 25 -11.69 -1.23 14.25
N TYR A 26 -11.25 -0.42 13.30
CA TYR A 26 -9.87 -0.43 12.80
C TYR A 26 -9.27 0.97 12.74
N GLU A 27 -7.95 1.02 12.65
CA GLU A 27 -7.19 2.23 12.37
C GLU A 27 -6.59 2.12 10.98
N HIS A 28 -6.85 3.12 10.13
CA HIS A 28 -6.38 3.14 8.76
C HIS A 28 -5.21 4.12 8.62
N TYR A 29 -4.08 3.60 8.15
CA TYR A 29 -2.86 4.35 7.93
C TYR A 29 -2.38 4.16 6.50
N THR A 30 -2.03 5.26 5.84
CA THR A 30 -1.34 5.21 4.55
C THR A 30 0.16 5.38 4.75
N ALA A 31 0.97 4.69 3.94
CA ALA A 31 2.42 4.83 3.99
C ALA A 31 2.87 6.28 3.77
N SER A 32 2.22 6.99 2.84
CA SER A 32 2.52 8.39 2.52
C SER A 32 2.26 9.34 3.68
N THR A 33 1.17 9.16 4.43
CA THR A 33 0.86 9.98 5.61
C THR A 33 1.88 9.73 6.72
N LEU A 34 2.23 8.47 6.99
CA LEU A 34 3.21 8.14 8.03
C LEU A 34 4.62 8.70 7.72
N ILE A 35 5.05 8.65 6.47
CA ILE A 35 6.33 9.24 6.03
C ILE A 35 6.28 10.77 6.20
N LYS A 36 5.20 11.41 5.74
CA LYS A 36 5.04 12.86 5.83
C LYS A 36 5.03 13.36 7.28
N GLU A 37 4.28 12.71 8.15
CA GLU A 37 4.24 13.05 9.58
C GLU A 37 5.61 12.89 10.23
N ALA A 38 6.35 11.84 9.89
CA ALA A 38 7.69 11.65 10.44
C ALA A 38 8.70 12.68 9.95
N SER A 39 8.61 13.11 8.68
CA SER A 39 9.42 14.20 8.14
C SER A 39 9.13 15.53 8.84
N LEU A 40 7.86 15.87 9.07
CA LEU A 40 7.46 17.09 9.80
C LEU A 40 7.95 17.11 11.25
N ASN A 41 8.09 15.94 11.86
CA ASN A 41 8.55 15.78 13.24
C ASN A 41 10.08 15.64 13.36
N ASN A 42 10.86 15.90 12.29
CA ASN A 42 12.32 15.76 12.24
C ASN A 42 12.82 14.38 12.72
N ILE A 43 12.05 13.31 12.46
CA ILE A 43 12.43 11.93 12.85
C ILE A 43 13.53 11.38 11.92
N THR A 44 13.86 12.10 10.83
CA THR A 44 14.99 11.80 9.94
C THR A 44 16.31 12.19 10.61
N ASN A 45 17.14 11.20 10.98
CA ASN A 45 18.46 11.45 11.56
C ASN A 45 19.42 12.08 10.53
N ASP A 46 20.21 13.07 10.96
CA ASP A 46 21.23 13.83 10.22
C ASP A 46 22.43 13.02 9.69
N SER A 47 22.40 11.68 9.73
CA SER A 47 23.55 10.85 9.38
C SER A 47 23.28 9.90 8.20
N LYS A 48 23.97 10.20 7.10
CA LYS A 48 24.24 9.38 5.90
C LYS A 48 23.10 9.33 4.89
N ARG A 49 23.38 9.95 3.74
CA ARG A 49 22.65 9.88 2.45
C ARG A 49 22.62 8.45 1.91
N VAL A 50 21.86 7.59 2.57
CA VAL A 50 21.29 6.40 1.95
C VAL A 50 20.14 6.90 1.07
N ASN A 51 19.93 6.33 -0.12
CA ASN A 51 18.91 6.79 -1.07
C ASN A 51 17.58 7.10 -0.36
N ASP A 52 16.89 8.18 -0.73
CA ASP A 52 15.65 8.66 -0.07
C ASP A 52 14.62 7.54 0.15
N LEU A 53 14.61 6.55 -0.74
CA LEU A 53 13.74 5.38 -0.65
C LEU A 53 14.01 4.52 0.60
N ASP A 54 15.27 4.21 0.91
CA ASP A 54 15.63 3.37 2.07
C ASP A 54 15.38 4.10 3.39
N GLU A 55 15.68 5.40 3.43
CA GLU A 55 15.38 6.25 4.58
C GLU A 55 13.87 6.30 4.84
N ASN A 56 13.08 6.53 3.79
CA ASN A 56 11.62 6.51 3.87
C ASN A 56 11.09 5.18 4.40
N GLN A 57 11.63 4.04 3.95
CA GLN A 57 11.23 2.73 4.49
C GLN A 57 11.59 2.58 5.96
N ARG A 58 12.79 3.01 6.38
CA ARG A 58 13.22 2.93 7.79
C ARG A 58 12.32 3.76 8.69
N VAL A 59 12.05 4.99 8.28
CA VAL A 59 11.15 5.92 8.98
C VAL A 59 9.75 5.34 9.06
N LEU A 60 9.21 4.85 7.94
CA LEU A 60 7.88 4.24 7.87
C LEU A 60 7.73 3.07 8.85
N ILE A 61 8.70 2.15 8.87
CA ILE A 61 8.72 1.00 9.80
C ILE A 61 8.74 1.48 11.26
N SER A 62 9.55 2.49 11.57
CA SER A 62 9.64 3.01 12.94
C SER A 62 8.32 3.64 13.42
N SER A 63 7.69 4.47 12.57
CA SER A 63 6.39 5.10 12.83
C SER A 63 5.29 4.07 13.01
N PHE A 64 5.23 3.07 12.11
CA PHE A 64 4.25 1.99 12.19
C PHE A 64 4.39 1.18 13.49
N ARG A 65 5.62 0.79 13.86
CA ARG A 65 5.87 0.05 15.11
C ARG A 65 5.46 0.83 16.35
N HIS A 66 5.67 2.15 16.36
CA HIS A 66 5.23 3.01 17.46
C HIS A 66 3.72 3.06 17.58
N LEU A 67 3.00 3.22 16.47
CA LEU A 67 1.54 3.21 16.44
C LEU A 67 0.97 1.87 16.91
N ARG A 68 1.50 0.76 16.39
CA ARG A 68 1.06 -0.60 16.75
C ARG A 68 1.29 -0.96 18.22
N LYS A 69 2.27 -0.33 18.89
CA LYS A 69 2.46 -0.47 20.34
C LYS A 69 1.36 0.21 21.15
N LYS A 70 0.85 1.35 20.68
CA LYS A 70 -0.13 2.19 21.39
C LYS A 70 -1.58 1.76 21.24
N SER A 71 -1.89 1.01 20.19
CA SER A 71 -3.26 0.60 19.86
C SER A 71 -3.42 -0.91 19.88
N ASN A 72 -4.60 -1.39 20.28
CA ASN A 72 -4.97 -2.80 20.25
C ASN A 72 -5.95 -3.13 19.11
N LYS A 73 -6.28 -2.15 18.27
CA LYS A 73 -7.21 -2.31 17.14
C LYS A 73 -6.56 -3.06 15.98
N THR A 74 -7.38 -3.50 15.03
CA THR A 74 -6.90 -3.97 13.72
C THR A 74 -6.37 -2.78 12.92
N PHE A 75 -5.26 -2.97 12.22
CA PHE A 75 -4.64 -1.94 11.40
C PHE A 75 -4.92 -2.25 9.94
N LEU A 76 -5.44 -1.26 9.21
CA LEU A 76 -5.43 -1.25 7.75
C LEU A 76 -4.23 -0.43 7.31
N PHE A 77 -3.30 -1.06 6.62
CA PHE A 77 -2.11 -0.39 6.12
C PHE A 77 -2.21 -0.25 4.60
N ASP A 78 -2.39 0.96 4.10
CA ASP A 78 -2.46 1.28 2.68
C ASP A 78 -1.06 1.67 2.16
N GLY A 79 -0.53 0.89 1.23
CA GLY A 79 0.79 1.14 0.67
C GLY A 79 1.00 0.47 -0.69
N HIS A 80 2.26 0.43 -1.10
CA HIS A 80 2.70 -0.08 -2.39
C HIS A 80 3.71 -1.20 -2.19
N LEU A 81 3.76 -2.15 -3.12
CA LEU A 81 4.82 -3.15 -3.22
C LEU A 81 5.97 -2.65 -4.10
N VAL A 82 5.68 -1.73 -5.01
CA VAL A 82 6.62 -1.21 -6.00
C VAL A 82 6.62 0.32 -5.95
N LEU A 83 7.81 0.90 -5.91
CA LEU A 83 8.01 2.35 -5.90
C LEU A 83 8.76 2.79 -7.15
N LEU A 84 8.74 4.09 -7.41
CA LEU A 84 9.64 4.72 -8.37
C LEU A 84 10.83 5.31 -7.61
N ASP A 85 12.03 5.08 -8.13
CA ASP A 85 13.20 5.80 -7.67
C ASP A 85 13.27 7.22 -8.28
N ASN A 86 14.28 7.99 -7.85
CA ASN A 86 14.52 9.35 -8.32
C ASN A 86 14.80 9.43 -9.84
N ASN A 87 15.03 8.31 -10.51
CA ASN A 87 15.23 8.20 -11.96
C ASN A 87 13.99 7.65 -12.69
N ASN A 88 12.83 7.59 -12.03
CA ASN A 88 11.58 7.00 -12.55
C ASN A 88 11.70 5.52 -12.94
N LYS A 89 12.61 4.77 -12.33
CA LYS A 89 12.67 3.32 -12.51
C LYS A 89 11.85 2.63 -11.44
N PHE A 90 11.15 1.57 -11.82
CA PHE A 90 10.42 0.74 -10.90
C PHE A 90 11.37 -0.05 -10.01
N GLN A 91 11.17 0.04 -8.70
CA GLN A 91 11.91 -0.66 -7.67
C GLN A 91 10.94 -1.44 -6.79
N LYS A 92 11.13 -2.77 -6.73
CA LYS A 92 10.42 -3.63 -5.79
C LYS A 92 10.95 -3.35 -4.38
N ILE A 93 10.06 -3.11 -3.43
CA ILE A 93 10.45 -2.90 -2.03
C ILE A 93 11.02 -4.21 -1.47
N SER A 94 12.11 -4.12 -0.70
CA SER A 94 12.73 -5.32 -0.10
C SER A 94 11.75 -6.09 0.80
N LEU A 95 11.85 -7.43 0.77
CA LEU A 95 11.06 -8.31 1.64
C LEU A 95 11.19 -7.96 3.13
N ASP A 96 12.37 -7.51 3.56
CA ASP A 96 12.63 -7.18 4.97
C ASP A 96 11.79 -6.01 5.48
N VAL A 97 11.37 -5.12 4.58
CA VAL A 97 10.41 -4.06 4.90
C VAL A 97 9.09 -4.70 5.31
N PHE A 98 8.54 -5.62 4.50
CA PHE A 98 7.26 -6.27 4.79
C PHE A 98 7.31 -7.19 6.02
N LYS A 99 8.43 -7.88 6.25
CA LYS A 99 8.64 -8.64 7.51
C LYS A 99 8.46 -7.77 8.75
N ALA A 100 8.82 -6.48 8.67
CA ALA A 100 8.76 -5.57 9.81
C ALA A 100 7.34 -5.14 10.20
N PHE A 101 6.34 -5.32 9.34
CA PHE A 101 4.95 -4.92 9.58
C PHE A 101 4.07 -6.02 10.19
N GLU A 102 4.53 -7.27 10.19
CA GLU A 102 3.76 -8.41 10.72
C GLU A 102 2.35 -8.51 10.11
N PHE A 103 2.25 -8.41 8.78
CA PHE A 103 0.96 -8.49 8.08
C PHE A 103 0.30 -9.86 8.25
N THR A 104 -1.03 -9.85 8.41
CA THR A 104 -1.85 -11.07 8.50
C THR A 104 -2.33 -11.52 7.11
N VAL A 105 -2.54 -10.57 6.19
CA VAL A 105 -3.03 -10.81 4.83
C VAL A 105 -2.60 -9.65 3.92
N ILE A 106 -2.44 -9.95 2.64
CA ILE A 106 -2.30 -8.95 1.57
C ILE A 106 -3.59 -8.92 0.76
N LEU A 107 -4.22 -7.76 0.68
CA LEU A 107 -5.33 -7.45 -0.22
C LEU A 107 -4.79 -6.56 -1.35
N LEU A 108 -4.54 -7.16 -2.52
CA LEU A 108 -4.06 -6.46 -3.70
C LEU A 108 -5.25 -6.06 -4.57
N LEU A 109 -5.41 -4.76 -4.81
CA LEU A 109 -6.44 -4.22 -5.70
C LEU A 109 -5.86 -4.06 -7.10
N ILE A 110 -6.58 -4.60 -8.08
CA ILE A 110 -6.29 -4.43 -9.50
C ILE A 110 -7.51 -3.89 -10.23
N ASP A 111 -7.28 -3.12 -11.28
CA ASP A 111 -8.35 -2.55 -12.09
C ASP A 111 -7.87 -2.30 -13.53
N ASN A 112 -8.77 -1.86 -14.40
CA ASN A 112 -8.44 -1.46 -15.76
C ASN A 112 -7.56 -0.20 -15.74
N GLU A 113 -6.41 -0.26 -16.40
CA GLU A 113 -5.40 0.80 -16.38
C GLU A 113 -5.86 2.07 -17.08
N GLN A 114 -6.73 1.95 -18.10
CA GLN A 114 -7.36 3.10 -18.75
C GLN A 114 -8.33 3.80 -17.77
N GLU A 115 -9.09 3.05 -17.00
CA GLU A 115 -9.99 3.61 -15.98
C GLU A 115 -9.21 4.24 -14.81
N ILE A 116 -8.11 3.63 -14.40
CA ILE A 116 -7.19 4.20 -13.40
C ILE A 116 -6.58 5.50 -13.94
N TYR A 117 -6.12 5.50 -15.19
CA TYR A 117 -5.58 6.70 -15.84
C TYR A 117 -6.62 7.83 -15.83
N ASN A 118 -7.85 7.53 -16.27
CA ASN A 118 -8.95 8.50 -16.31
C ASN A 118 -9.25 9.06 -14.91
N ARG A 119 -9.27 8.21 -13.88
CA ARG A 119 -9.44 8.64 -12.48
C ARG A 119 -8.35 9.59 -12.01
N ILE A 120 -7.08 9.28 -12.28
CA ILE A 120 -5.94 10.12 -11.89
C ILE A 120 -6.05 11.49 -12.58
N VAL A 121 -6.27 11.51 -13.91
CA VAL A 121 -6.39 12.75 -14.67
C VAL A 121 -7.56 13.59 -14.16
N ASN A 122 -8.72 12.99 -13.91
CA ASN A 122 -9.90 13.72 -13.43
C ASN A 122 -9.70 14.31 -12.03
N ARG A 123 -8.99 13.61 -11.14
CA ARG A 123 -8.76 14.04 -9.77
C ARG A 123 -7.65 15.10 -9.66
N ASP A 124 -6.52 14.85 -10.33
CA ASP A 124 -5.28 15.61 -10.14
C ASP A 124 -5.06 16.66 -11.25
N GLN A 125 -5.96 16.71 -12.25
CA GLN A 125 -5.87 17.53 -13.47
C GLN A 125 -4.63 17.24 -14.33
N LYS A 126 -3.82 16.25 -13.94
CA LYS A 126 -2.60 15.82 -14.61
C LYS A 126 -2.30 14.39 -14.20
N ASN A 127 -1.80 13.59 -15.13
CA ASN A 127 -1.19 12.30 -14.82
C ASN A 127 0.26 12.32 -15.31
N HIS A 128 1.18 11.86 -14.46
CA HIS A 128 2.59 11.73 -14.79
C HIS A 128 2.92 10.38 -15.44
N PHE A 129 1.93 9.48 -15.52
CA PHE A 129 2.08 8.15 -16.09
C PHE A 129 1.25 7.97 -17.34
N THR A 130 1.81 7.27 -18.32
CA THR A 130 1.07 6.70 -19.45
C THR A 130 0.30 5.45 -19.01
N VAL A 131 -0.74 5.07 -19.74
CA VAL A 131 -1.49 3.82 -19.50
C VAL A 131 -0.56 2.60 -19.50
N ASN A 132 0.42 2.56 -20.41
CA ASN A 132 1.41 1.48 -20.45
C ASN A 132 2.33 1.44 -19.21
N GLN A 133 2.66 2.59 -18.62
CA GLN A 133 3.38 2.62 -17.35
C GLN A 133 2.51 2.09 -16.20
N LEU A 134 1.24 2.46 -16.15
CA LEU A 134 0.30 1.93 -15.16
C LEU A 134 0.15 0.40 -15.29
N TYR A 135 0.07 -0.11 -16.52
CA TYR A 135 0.06 -1.55 -16.79
C TYR A 135 1.30 -2.24 -16.22
N LYS A 136 2.50 -1.72 -16.53
CA LYS A 136 3.75 -2.25 -15.99
C LYS A 136 3.81 -2.19 -14.46
N MET A 137 3.31 -1.11 -13.85
CA MET A 137 3.25 -0.98 -12.40
C MET A 137 2.32 -2.03 -11.79
N GLN A 138 1.16 -2.28 -12.41
CA GLN A 138 0.20 -3.26 -11.91
C GLN A 138 0.76 -4.68 -12.03
N GLU A 139 1.41 -5.03 -13.15
CA GLU A 139 2.08 -6.32 -13.31
C GLU A 139 3.19 -6.53 -12.26
N LEU A 140 4.01 -5.52 -12.00
CA LEU A 140 5.06 -5.60 -10.98
C LEU A 140 4.50 -5.69 -9.56
N GLU A 141 3.40 -5.00 -9.25
CA GLU A 141 2.68 -5.13 -7.99
C GLU A 141 2.14 -6.57 -7.82
N ILE A 142 1.52 -7.15 -8.85
CA ILE A 142 1.02 -8.54 -8.82
C ILE A 142 2.17 -9.52 -8.60
N GLU A 143 3.24 -9.39 -9.38
CA GLU A 143 4.41 -10.28 -9.27
C GLU A 143 5.02 -10.21 -7.88
N HIS A 144 5.22 -8.99 -7.35
CA HIS A 144 5.83 -8.79 -6.04
C HIS A 144 4.90 -9.19 -4.89
N ALA A 145 3.59 -9.02 -5.03
CA ALA A 145 2.60 -9.49 -4.05
C ALA A 145 2.68 -11.00 -3.88
N ASN A 146 2.75 -11.74 -5.00
CA ASN A 146 2.89 -13.20 -4.99
C ASN A 146 4.19 -13.62 -4.31
N TYR A 147 5.30 -12.96 -4.64
CA TYR A 147 6.60 -13.20 -4.00
C TYR A 147 6.53 -12.96 -2.48
N VAL A 148 6.07 -11.79 -2.06
CA VAL A 148 6.00 -11.42 -0.63
C VAL A 148 5.05 -12.35 0.14
N SER A 149 3.88 -12.65 -0.40
CA SER A 149 2.92 -13.58 0.22
C SER A 149 3.53 -14.96 0.44
N LYS A 150 4.21 -15.51 -0.58
CA LYS A 150 4.88 -16.81 -0.50
C LYS A 150 6.00 -16.81 0.55
N GLU A 151 6.86 -15.80 0.53
CA GLU A 151 8.02 -15.72 1.44
C GLU A 151 7.61 -15.46 2.90
N LEU A 152 6.52 -14.73 3.13
CA LEU A 152 5.99 -14.49 4.47
C LEU A 152 5.04 -15.61 4.95
N GLY A 153 4.59 -16.49 4.05
CA GLY A 153 3.60 -17.52 4.36
C GLY A 153 2.23 -16.97 4.74
N ILE A 154 1.84 -15.81 4.19
CA ILE A 154 0.57 -15.13 4.49
C ILE A 154 -0.37 -15.16 3.28
N PRO A 155 -1.70 -15.19 3.48
CA PRO A 155 -2.65 -15.16 2.37
C PRO A 155 -2.51 -13.91 1.49
N LEU A 156 -2.70 -14.10 0.19
CA LEU A 156 -2.84 -13.05 -0.81
C LEU A 156 -4.22 -13.16 -1.44
N GLU A 157 -4.99 -12.09 -1.39
CA GLU A 157 -6.23 -11.96 -2.14
C GLU A 157 -6.10 -10.86 -3.19
N ILE A 158 -6.25 -11.25 -4.46
CA ILE A 158 -6.25 -10.32 -5.58
C ILE A 158 -7.70 -9.94 -5.88
N LEU A 159 -8.03 -8.68 -5.65
CA LEU A 159 -9.37 -8.12 -5.82
C LEU A 159 -9.45 -7.42 -7.16
N ASP A 160 -10.13 -8.06 -8.11
CA ASP A 160 -10.37 -7.54 -9.44
C ASP A 160 -11.59 -6.62 -9.46
N LEU A 161 -11.32 -5.31 -9.50
CA LEU A 161 -12.33 -4.25 -9.43
C LEU A 161 -12.98 -3.93 -10.78
N ARG A 162 -12.56 -4.60 -11.87
CA ARG A 162 -13.17 -4.46 -13.20
C ARG A 162 -14.59 -5.01 -13.27
N LYS A 163 -15.00 -5.77 -12.23
CA LYS A 163 -16.29 -6.46 -12.16
C LYS A 163 -17.37 -5.55 -11.57
N SER A 164 -18.61 -5.79 -11.98
CA SER A 164 -19.77 -5.24 -11.27
C SER A 164 -19.69 -5.61 -9.79
N GLN A 165 -19.99 -4.66 -8.89
CA GLN A 165 -19.98 -4.84 -7.42
C GLN A 165 -18.58 -4.87 -6.76
N ALA A 166 -17.59 -4.22 -7.37
CA ALA A 166 -16.23 -4.07 -6.81
C ALA A 166 -16.19 -3.61 -5.34
N GLU A 167 -17.08 -2.69 -4.96
CA GLU A 167 -17.20 -2.22 -3.57
C GLU A 167 -17.65 -3.32 -2.62
N GLN A 168 -18.72 -4.07 -2.97
CA GLN A 168 -19.20 -5.18 -2.16
C GLN A 168 -18.13 -6.27 -2.04
N LEU A 169 -17.44 -6.59 -3.14
CA LEU A 169 -16.32 -7.55 -3.13
C LEU A 169 -15.24 -7.13 -2.13
N PHE A 170 -14.83 -5.86 -2.15
CA PHE A 170 -13.83 -5.36 -1.21
C PHE A 170 -14.32 -5.42 0.24
N ILE A 171 -15.55 -4.98 0.49
CA ILE A 171 -16.17 -5.02 1.83
C ILE A 171 -16.20 -6.46 2.34
N ASP A 172 -16.75 -7.39 1.57
CA ASP A 172 -16.89 -8.80 1.95
C ASP A 172 -15.54 -9.42 2.29
N ARG A 173 -14.51 -9.16 1.48
CA ARG A 173 -13.16 -9.67 1.73
C ARG A 173 -12.52 -9.04 2.94
N LEU A 174 -12.59 -7.72 3.08
CA LEU A 174 -11.99 -7.06 4.24
C LEU A 174 -12.66 -7.52 5.55
N SER A 175 -13.99 -7.64 5.56
CA SER A 175 -14.81 -8.09 6.69
C SER A 175 -14.44 -9.51 7.18
N MET A 176 -13.83 -10.36 6.37
CA MET A 176 -13.32 -11.66 6.83
C MET A 176 -12.09 -11.54 7.75
N TYR A 177 -11.39 -10.41 7.71
CA TYR A 177 -10.12 -10.22 8.41
C TYR A 177 -10.19 -9.24 9.58
N ILE A 178 -11.17 -8.35 9.64
CA ILE A 178 -11.43 -7.44 10.77
C ILE A 178 -12.23 -8.19 11.83
#